data_AF-A0A368ZAF6-F1
#
_entry.id   AF-A0A368ZAF6-F1
#
_cell.length_a   1.000
_cell.length_b   1.000
_cell.length_c   1.000
_cell.angle_alpha   90.00
_cell.angle_beta   90.00
_cell.angle_gamma   90.00
#
_symmetry.space_group_name_H-M   'P 1'
#
loop_
_entity.id
_entity.type
_entity.pdbx_description
1 polymer ?
#
loop_
_entity_poly.entity_id
_entity_poly.type
_entity_poly.pdbx_seq_one_letter_code
_entity_poly.pdbx_strand_id
1 'polypeptide(L)'
;MKNYILILFLSFFSFSFGQEFSVELFFEDSAGNQDSIILGYDDNATDAIDSAFGETNIITIPYNSGLDVRISDEMIARNTYPDPITATYHTKTQIFQKNCPTNFSIQGIDIVTENWPVTVTWNNLLFDDDCRNGSVFTGIIPGGWWDVQSPSEFDCGFFRVQFINDNQVTFCDNTFYPDYPTSNSAFLTDDNLIVSVFWFTFGNESLLLNVEDYNLSNLAIYPNPTDNKVTIDINETNLEIEHVELIQISGKSSKIKLDSNGSINLKDYKAGIYFVRVTFKTGNTLLKRIIKK
;
A
#
# COMPACT_ATOMS: atom_id res chain seq x y z
N MET A 1 -41.16 -12.90 -47.67
CA MET A 1 -40.92 -12.42 -46.29
C MET A 1 -39.65 -13.06 -45.75
N LYS A 2 -38.53 -12.32 -45.78
CA LYS A 2 -37.32 -12.63 -45.01
C LYS A 2 -36.81 -11.27 -44.54
N ASN A 3 -37.07 -10.96 -43.27
CA ASN A 3 -36.56 -9.77 -42.62
C ASN A 3 -35.12 -10.06 -42.21
N TYR A 4 -34.16 -9.39 -42.83
CA TYR A 4 -32.79 -9.35 -42.35
C TYR A 4 -32.70 -8.22 -41.33
N ILE A 5 -32.55 -8.58 -40.05
CA ILE A 5 -32.23 -7.65 -38.97
C ILE A 5 -30.75 -7.32 -39.11
N LEU A 6 -30.46 -6.08 -39.46
CA LEU A 6 -29.10 -5.53 -39.48
C LEU A 6 -28.72 -5.22 -38.03
N ILE A 7 -27.88 -6.06 -37.42
CA ILE A 7 -27.29 -5.77 -36.10
C ILE A 7 -26.17 -4.77 -36.32
N LEU A 8 -26.41 -3.51 -35.96
CA LEU A 8 -25.39 -2.48 -35.90
C LEU A 8 -24.49 -2.78 -34.68
N PHE A 9 -23.26 -3.22 -34.92
CA PHE A 9 -22.23 -3.21 -33.89
C PHE A 9 -21.91 -1.75 -33.56
N LEU A 10 -22.38 -1.26 -32.40
CA LEU A 10 -21.83 -0.05 -31.79
C LEU A 10 -20.40 -0.38 -31.34
N SER A 11 -19.42 -0.02 -32.16
CA SER A 11 -18.04 0.12 -31.71
C SER A 11 -18.02 1.27 -30.71
N PHE A 12 -17.82 0.96 -29.42
CA PHE A 12 -17.40 1.95 -28.45
C PHE A 12 -16.10 2.57 -28.97
N PHE A 13 -16.17 3.84 -29.37
CA PHE A 13 -14.98 4.63 -29.63
C PHE A 13 -14.30 4.86 -28.28
N SER A 14 -13.30 4.05 -27.96
CA SER A 14 -12.34 4.41 -26.93
C SER A 14 -11.59 5.64 -27.46
N PHE A 15 -11.82 6.80 -26.87
CA PHE A 15 -10.92 7.92 -27.03
C PHE A 15 -9.57 7.45 -26.47
N SER A 16 -8.65 7.05 -27.35
CA SER A 16 -7.27 6.79 -26.96
C SER A 16 -6.64 8.16 -26.75
N PHE A 17 -6.58 8.59 -25.50
CA PHE A 17 -5.74 9.70 -25.12
C PHE A 17 -4.26 9.26 -25.25
N GLY A 18 -3.36 10.24 -25.38
CA GLY A 18 -1.96 9.99 -25.74
C GLY A 18 -1.05 9.61 -24.58
N GLN A 19 -1.58 9.28 -23.40
CA GLN A 19 -0.79 9.00 -22.21
C GLN A 19 0.06 7.74 -22.36
N GLU A 20 1.25 7.74 -21.75
CA GLU A 20 2.13 6.57 -21.69
C GLU A 20 1.47 5.41 -20.94
N PHE A 21 0.88 5.66 -19.77
CA PHE A 21 0.30 4.64 -18.93
C PHE A 21 -0.99 5.10 -18.28
N SER A 22 -1.96 4.18 -18.14
CA SER A 22 -3.11 4.36 -17.25
C SER A 22 -3.67 3.01 -16.80
N VAL A 23 -4.29 3.01 -15.64
CA VAL A 23 -5.00 1.89 -15.03
C VAL A 23 -6.34 2.38 -14.48
N GLU A 24 -7.39 1.60 -14.72
CA GLU A 24 -8.69 1.82 -14.10
C GLU A 24 -8.79 0.99 -12.82
N LEU A 25 -9.21 1.65 -11.74
CA LEU A 25 -9.50 1.03 -10.45
C LEU A 25 -11.00 0.96 -10.27
N PHE A 26 -11.52 -0.24 -10.00
CA PHE A 26 -12.94 -0.47 -9.78
C PHE A 26 -13.22 -0.68 -8.29
N PHE A 27 -14.16 0.08 -7.75
CA PHE A 27 -14.58 0.05 -6.36
C PHE A 27 -16.00 -0.47 -6.26
N GLU A 28 -16.26 -1.35 -5.30
CA GLU A 28 -17.59 -1.87 -4.96
C GLU A 28 -17.80 -1.83 -3.45
N ASP A 29 -18.91 -1.27 -2.99
CA ASP A 29 -19.27 -1.27 -1.57
C ASP A 29 -20.11 -2.50 -1.18
N SER A 30 -20.36 -2.71 0.12
CA SER A 30 -21.10 -3.89 0.60
C SER A 30 -22.57 -3.95 0.18
N ALA A 31 -23.14 -2.86 -0.33
CA ALA A 31 -24.47 -2.82 -0.92
C ALA A 31 -24.45 -3.12 -2.44
N GLY A 32 -23.26 -3.31 -3.03
CA GLY A 32 -23.07 -3.56 -4.45
C GLY A 32 -23.09 -2.29 -5.31
N ASN A 33 -22.98 -1.10 -4.71
CA ASN A 33 -22.77 0.12 -5.48
C ASN A 33 -21.35 0.12 -6.03
N GLN A 34 -21.20 0.50 -7.29
CA GLN A 34 -19.92 0.47 -8.00
C GLN A 34 -19.53 1.86 -8.45
N ASP A 35 -18.22 2.12 -8.41
CA ASP A 35 -17.63 3.33 -8.98
C ASP A 35 -16.21 3.05 -9.50
N SER A 36 -15.67 3.92 -10.34
CA SER A 36 -14.30 3.79 -10.82
C SER A 36 -13.57 5.14 -10.93
N ILE A 37 -12.24 5.04 -10.93
CA ILE A 37 -11.32 6.13 -11.24
C ILE A 37 -10.19 5.61 -12.14
N ILE A 38 -9.56 6.51 -12.88
CA ILE A 38 -8.43 6.22 -13.75
C ILE A 38 -7.21 6.97 -13.24
N LEU A 39 -6.12 6.24 -13.01
CA LEU A 39 -4.83 6.78 -12.61
C LEU A 39 -3.81 6.45 -13.69
N GLY A 40 -2.94 7.39 -14.04
CA GLY A 40 -1.92 7.16 -15.05
C GLY A 40 -0.79 8.15 -14.97
N TYR A 41 0.10 8.14 -15.96
CA TYR A 41 1.15 9.15 -16.06
C TYR A 41 1.64 9.31 -17.50
N ASP A 42 2.24 10.47 -17.76
CA ASP A 42 2.88 10.81 -19.03
C ASP A 42 4.02 11.81 -18.80
N ASP A 43 5.01 11.83 -19.70
CA ASP A 43 6.09 12.83 -19.67
C ASP A 43 5.58 14.27 -19.88
N ASN A 44 4.44 14.45 -20.56
CA ASN A 44 3.83 15.76 -20.86
C ASN A 44 2.67 16.13 -19.91
N ALA A 45 2.36 15.27 -18.94
CA ALA A 45 1.32 15.52 -17.96
C ALA A 45 1.83 16.34 -16.78
N THR A 46 0.91 16.93 -16.01
CA THR A 46 1.18 17.72 -14.81
C THR A 46 0.45 17.11 -13.61
N ASP A 47 0.73 17.61 -12.40
CA ASP A 47 -0.05 17.23 -11.21
C ASP A 47 -1.35 18.07 -11.05
N ALA A 48 -1.68 18.88 -12.06
CA ALA A 48 -2.92 19.65 -12.15
C ALA A 48 -3.83 19.04 -13.24
N ILE A 49 -5.04 19.57 -13.41
CA ILE A 49 -5.99 19.04 -14.39
C ILE A 49 -5.54 19.33 -15.82
N ASP A 50 -5.24 18.26 -16.56
CA ASP A 50 -4.84 18.25 -17.96
C ASP A 50 -5.96 17.78 -18.88
N SER A 51 -6.70 18.73 -19.43
CA SER A 51 -7.78 18.45 -20.39
C SER A 51 -7.34 17.68 -21.65
N ALA A 52 -6.04 17.73 -21.99
CA ALA A 52 -5.46 16.99 -23.11
C ALA A 52 -5.48 15.47 -22.90
N PHE A 53 -5.51 15.02 -21.63
CA PHE A 53 -5.64 13.62 -21.24
C PHE A 53 -7.07 13.23 -20.87
N GLY A 54 -8.06 14.09 -21.18
CA GLY A 54 -9.47 13.82 -20.91
C GLY A 54 -9.88 14.02 -19.45
N GLU A 55 -9.02 14.68 -18.66
CA GLU A 55 -9.31 14.99 -17.27
C GLU A 55 -10.33 16.13 -17.16
N THR A 56 -11.17 16.05 -16.13
CA THR A 56 -12.20 17.05 -15.88
C THR A 56 -12.23 17.41 -14.41
N ASN A 57 -12.20 18.70 -14.13
CA ASN A 57 -12.35 19.17 -12.76
C ASN A 57 -13.83 19.14 -12.36
N ILE A 58 -14.15 18.28 -11.40
CA ILE A 58 -15.49 18.09 -10.85
C ILE A 58 -15.59 18.57 -9.39
N ILE A 59 -14.66 19.41 -8.92
CA ILE A 59 -14.65 19.94 -7.54
C ILE A 59 -15.96 20.66 -7.15
N THR A 60 -16.71 21.18 -8.13
CA THR A 60 -17.99 21.85 -7.92
C THR A 60 -19.19 20.90 -7.95
N ILE A 61 -19.00 19.64 -8.32
CA ILE A 61 -20.05 18.62 -8.37
C ILE A 61 -20.15 17.98 -6.98
N PRO A 62 -21.31 18.03 -6.31
CA PRO A 62 -21.50 17.36 -5.01
C PRO A 62 -21.24 15.85 -5.10
N TYR A 63 -20.90 15.22 -3.97
CA TYR A 63 -20.81 13.75 -3.90
C TYR A 63 -22.19 13.12 -4.13
N ASN A 64 -22.20 11.99 -4.84
CA ASN A 64 -23.42 11.24 -5.12
C ASN A 64 -23.92 10.48 -3.87
N SER A 65 -25.23 10.21 -3.82
CA SER A 65 -25.78 9.27 -2.85
C SER A 65 -25.41 7.83 -3.25
N GLY A 66 -24.68 7.11 -2.39
CA GLY A 66 -24.16 5.77 -2.70
C GLY A 66 -22.64 5.73 -2.51
N LEU A 67 -21.94 4.99 -3.37
CA LEU A 67 -20.48 5.01 -3.47
C LEU A 67 -20.04 6.10 -4.45
N ASP A 68 -19.23 7.06 -3.98
CA ASP A 68 -18.57 8.08 -4.82
C ASP A 68 -17.08 8.10 -4.51
N VAL A 69 -16.26 7.84 -5.52
CA VAL A 69 -14.81 7.75 -5.44
C VAL A 69 -14.18 8.81 -6.33
N ARG A 70 -13.24 9.61 -5.80
CA ARG A 70 -12.57 10.68 -6.55
C ARG A 70 -11.08 10.72 -6.26
N ILE A 71 -10.34 11.32 -7.17
CA ILE A 71 -8.95 11.72 -6.96
C ILE A 71 -8.96 13.21 -6.65
N SER A 72 -8.30 13.64 -5.57
CA SER A 72 -8.26 15.06 -5.19
C SER A 72 -6.95 15.50 -4.53
N ASP A 73 -6.72 16.81 -4.53
CA ASP A 73 -5.68 17.46 -3.75
C ASP A 73 -6.21 18.02 -2.41
N GLU A 74 -7.46 17.70 -2.03
CA GLU A 74 -8.16 18.32 -0.92
C GLU A 74 -7.43 18.12 0.42
N MET A 75 -7.05 16.88 0.72
CA MET A 75 -6.36 16.56 1.96
C MET A 75 -4.96 17.17 2.00
N ILE A 76 -4.26 17.24 0.87
CA ILE A 76 -2.94 17.87 0.78
C ILE A 76 -3.07 19.38 1.01
N ALA A 77 -4.05 20.01 0.38
CA ALA A 77 -4.34 21.44 0.51
C ALA A 77 -4.64 21.82 1.98
N ARG A 78 -5.46 21.01 2.66
CA ARG A 78 -5.82 21.20 4.07
C ARG A 78 -4.66 21.02 5.04
N ASN A 79 -3.72 20.15 4.73
CA ASN A 79 -2.56 19.86 5.58
C ASN A 79 -1.31 20.68 5.24
N THR A 80 -1.38 21.55 4.24
CA THR A 80 -0.28 22.44 3.89
C THR A 80 -0.01 23.42 5.05
N TYR A 81 1.25 23.47 5.49
CA TYR A 81 1.74 24.34 6.55
C TYR A 81 2.57 25.49 5.94
N PRO A 82 2.50 26.74 6.45
CA PRO A 82 1.87 27.20 7.69
C PRO A 82 0.36 27.43 7.62
N ASP A 83 -0.18 27.65 6.42
CA ASP A 83 -1.58 27.97 6.20
C ASP A 83 -2.17 26.97 5.20
N PRO A 84 -3.34 26.36 5.50
CA PRO A 84 -4.08 25.58 4.54
C PRO A 84 -4.31 26.38 3.25
N ILE A 85 -4.12 25.74 2.11
CA ILE A 85 -4.43 26.31 0.80
C ILE A 85 -5.80 25.81 0.32
N THR A 86 -6.34 26.46 -0.70
CA THR A 86 -7.58 26.00 -1.35
C THR A 86 -7.26 24.81 -2.26
N ALA A 87 -8.01 23.72 -2.11
CA ALA A 87 -7.99 22.60 -3.03
C ALA A 87 -8.31 23.06 -4.45
N THR A 88 -7.65 22.47 -5.44
CA THR A 88 -7.73 22.93 -6.83
C THR A 88 -8.52 21.98 -7.71
N TYR A 89 -8.62 20.70 -7.35
CA TYR A 89 -9.38 19.75 -8.15
C TYR A 89 -9.92 18.55 -7.39
N HIS A 90 -11.08 18.09 -7.85
CA HIS A 90 -11.53 16.71 -7.73
C HIS A 90 -11.68 16.16 -9.16
N THR A 91 -11.34 14.91 -9.41
CA THR A 91 -11.44 14.29 -10.75
C THR A 91 -11.72 12.80 -10.68
N LYS A 92 -12.20 12.25 -11.79
CA LYS A 92 -12.32 10.80 -12.04
C LYS A 92 -11.10 10.21 -12.74
N THR A 93 -10.35 11.04 -13.45
CA THR A 93 -9.16 10.65 -14.21
C THR A 93 -8.04 11.60 -13.86
N GLN A 94 -6.86 11.07 -13.56
CA GLN A 94 -5.68 11.86 -13.31
C GLN A 94 -4.45 11.16 -13.89
N ILE A 95 -3.76 11.85 -14.79
CA ILE A 95 -2.52 11.44 -15.43
C ILE A 95 -1.42 12.33 -14.86
N PHE A 96 -0.52 11.76 -14.08
CA PHE A 96 0.51 12.53 -13.38
C PHE A 96 1.72 12.82 -14.26
N GLN A 97 2.47 13.87 -13.90
CA GLN A 97 3.81 14.06 -14.44
C GLN A 97 4.66 12.81 -14.13
N LYS A 98 5.20 12.21 -15.18
CA LYS A 98 6.09 11.05 -15.02
C LYS A 98 7.38 11.47 -14.31
N ASN A 99 7.59 10.86 -13.15
CA ASN A 99 8.77 11.05 -12.32
C ASN A 99 9.41 9.70 -11.99
N CYS A 100 9.81 8.93 -13.01
CA CYS A 100 10.49 7.64 -12.87
C CYS A 100 11.96 7.75 -13.33
N PRO A 101 12.96 7.16 -12.63
CA PRO A 101 12.87 6.17 -11.54
C PRO A 101 12.75 6.78 -10.13
N THR A 102 12.47 8.09 -10.02
CA THR A 102 12.10 8.73 -8.76
C THR A 102 10.68 8.30 -8.32
N ASN A 103 10.16 8.90 -7.25
CA ASN A 103 8.79 8.65 -6.80
C ASN A 103 7.83 9.60 -7.50
N PHE A 104 6.67 9.10 -7.86
CA PHE A 104 5.58 9.93 -8.34
C PHE A 104 4.98 10.76 -7.20
N SER A 105 4.18 11.75 -7.57
CA SER A 105 3.36 12.51 -6.64
C SER A 105 2.40 11.58 -5.86
N ILE A 106 2.10 11.97 -4.63
CA ILE A 106 1.18 11.24 -3.75
C ILE A 106 -0.24 11.72 -4.03
N GLN A 107 -1.18 10.79 -4.14
CA GLN A 107 -2.53 11.07 -4.59
C GLN A 107 -3.56 10.72 -3.53
N GLY A 108 -4.44 11.67 -3.22
CA GLY A 108 -5.60 11.45 -2.36
C GLY A 108 -6.70 10.77 -3.16
N ILE A 109 -7.18 9.65 -2.64
CA ILE A 109 -8.35 8.92 -3.14
C ILE A 109 -9.48 9.13 -2.13
N ASP A 110 -10.40 10.00 -2.47
CA ASP A 110 -11.57 10.33 -1.68
C ASP A 110 -12.64 9.27 -1.89
N ILE A 111 -13.20 8.73 -0.80
CA ILE A 111 -14.25 7.73 -0.81
C ILE A 111 -15.39 8.16 0.10
N VAL A 112 -16.58 8.25 -0.46
CA VAL A 112 -17.84 8.48 0.25
C VAL A 112 -18.73 7.26 0.05
N THR A 113 -19.13 6.62 1.15
CA THR A 113 -20.18 5.59 1.16
C THR A 113 -20.77 5.39 2.56
N GLU A 114 -22.03 4.97 2.62
CA GLU A 114 -22.70 4.51 3.84
C GLU A 114 -22.57 2.98 4.03
N ASN A 115 -22.08 2.24 3.02
CA ASN A 115 -22.13 0.78 2.96
C ASN A 115 -20.74 0.13 2.98
N TRP A 116 -19.89 0.48 3.94
CA TRP A 116 -18.61 -0.21 4.16
C TRP A 116 -18.79 -1.71 4.48
N PRO A 117 -17.81 -2.58 4.16
CA PRO A 117 -16.51 -2.30 3.53
C PRO A 117 -16.60 -2.02 2.03
N VAL A 118 -15.51 -1.47 1.47
CA VAL A 118 -15.30 -1.26 0.04
C VAL A 118 -14.21 -2.21 -0.45
N THR A 119 -14.42 -2.84 -1.59
CA THR A 119 -13.43 -3.62 -2.32
C THR A 119 -12.96 -2.83 -3.54
N VAL A 120 -11.65 -2.61 -3.65
CA VAL A 120 -11.03 -2.11 -4.89
C VAL A 120 -10.38 -3.25 -5.64
N THR A 121 -10.50 -3.26 -6.97
CA THR A 121 -9.93 -4.26 -7.87
C THR A 121 -9.20 -3.60 -9.04
N TRP A 122 -8.15 -4.25 -9.53
CA TRP A 122 -7.31 -3.75 -10.62
C TRP A 122 -6.64 -4.89 -11.40
N ASN A 123 -6.05 -4.56 -12.55
CA ASN A 123 -5.23 -5.49 -13.32
C ASN A 123 -3.76 -5.43 -12.87
N ASN A 124 -3.34 -6.39 -12.04
CA ASN A 124 -1.98 -6.44 -11.48
C ASN A 124 -0.89 -6.66 -12.52
N LEU A 125 -1.21 -7.28 -13.66
CA LEU A 125 -0.26 -7.53 -14.75
C LEU A 125 0.29 -6.24 -15.39
N LEU A 126 -0.36 -5.10 -15.15
CA LEU A 126 0.09 -3.79 -15.63
C LEU A 126 1.27 -3.21 -14.84
N PHE A 127 1.62 -3.81 -13.70
CA PHE A 127 2.58 -3.29 -12.73
C PHE A 127 3.95 -3.98 -12.77
N ASP A 128 4.15 -4.98 -13.62
CA ASP A 128 5.45 -5.62 -13.86
C ASP A 128 6.33 -4.74 -14.78
N ASP A 129 6.80 -3.61 -14.24
CA ASP A 129 7.56 -2.58 -14.94
C ASP A 129 8.43 -1.77 -13.96
N ASP A 130 9.62 -1.36 -14.39
CA ASP A 130 10.59 -0.64 -13.57
C ASP A 130 10.07 0.66 -12.95
N CYS A 131 8.98 1.25 -13.46
CA CYS A 131 8.34 2.44 -12.91
C CYS A 131 7.13 2.15 -12.02
N ARG A 132 6.61 0.91 -12.02
CA ARG A 132 5.33 0.56 -11.40
C ARG A 132 5.40 -0.64 -10.45
N ASN A 133 6.50 -1.38 -10.44
CA ASN A 133 6.65 -2.60 -9.63
C ASN A 133 6.62 -2.35 -8.12
N GLY A 134 6.75 -1.11 -7.66
CA GLY A 134 6.55 -0.72 -6.26
C GLY A 134 5.32 0.14 -6.01
N SER A 135 4.34 0.20 -6.92
CA SER A 135 3.14 1.02 -6.75
C SER A 135 2.28 0.52 -5.58
N VAL A 136 1.77 1.45 -4.78
CA VAL A 136 1.09 1.14 -3.51
C VAL A 136 -0.20 1.93 -3.32
N PHE A 137 -1.12 1.32 -2.59
CA PHE A 137 -2.31 1.96 -2.04
C PHE A 137 -2.32 1.75 -0.53
N THR A 138 -2.76 2.74 0.24
CA THR A 138 -2.73 2.72 1.71
C THR A 138 -3.93 3.43 2.32
N GLY A 139 -4.44 2.87 3.42
CA GLY A 139 -5.49 3.48 4.23
C GLY A 139 -4.98 4.45 5.29
N ILE A 140 -3.68 4.64 5.43
CA ILE A 140 -3.10 5.60 6.37
C ILE A 140 -2.19 6.59 5.66
N ILE A 141 -1.97 7.74 6.29
CA ILE A 141 -1.18 8.83 5.72
C ILE A 141 0.24 8.32 5.47
N PRO A 142 0.74 8.33 4.24
CA PRO A 142 2.12 7.96 3.99
C PRO A 142 3.05 8.99 4.63
N GLY A 143 3.93 8.54 5.52
CA GLY A 143 5.11 9.33 5.89
C GLY A 143 6.04 9.51 4.67
N GLY A 144 7.11 10.29 4.81
CA GLY A 144 8.01 10.59 3.69
C GLY A 144 8.55 9.38 2.93
N TRP A 145 8.66 8.21 3.58
CA TRP A 145 9.18 6.97 3.01
C TRP A 145 8.12 5.87 2.82
N TRP A 146 6.81 6.19 2.86
CA TRP A 146 5.74 5.18 2.76
C TRP A 146 5.86 4.06 3.81
N ASP A 147 6.47 4.40 4.96
CA ASP A 147 6.69 3.55 6.14
C ASP A 147 5.38 3.32 6.88
N VAL A 148 4.53 2.50 6.29
CA VAL A 148 3.26 2.06 6.85
C VAL A 148 3.33 0.53 6.93
N GLN A 149 3.39 0.00 8.16
CA GLN A 149 3.56 -1.43 8.42
C GLN A 149 2.44 -2.24 7.78
N SER A 150 2.73 -3.42 7.22
CA SER A 150 1.75 -4.35 6.64
C SER A 150 0.75 -4.89 7.70
N PRO A 151 -0.52 -5.22 7.37
CA PRO A 151 -1.55 -5.46 8.39
C PRO A 151 -1.38 -6.77 9.13
N SER A 152 -1.23 -6.68 10.45
CA SER A 152 -1.56 -7.76 11.38
C SER A 152 -2.46 -7.33 12.54
N GLU A 153 -2.96 -6.08 12.56
CA GLU A 153 -3.67 -5.53 13.73
C GLU A 153 -5.09 -4.99 13.45
N PHE A 154 -5.65 -5.12 12.25
CA PHE A 154 -6.99 -4.59 11.95
C PHE A 154 -8.00 -5.67 11.51
N ASP A 155 -9.19 -5.64 12.11
CA ASP A 155 -10.30 -6.57 11.81
C ASP A 155 -10.87 -6.41 10.39
N CYS A 156 -10.82 -5.19 9.81
CA CYS A 156 -11.23 -4.92 8.42
C CYS A 156 -10.55 -3.72 7.76
N GLY A 157 -9.48 -3.18 8.36
CA GLY A 157 -8.63 -2.14 7.78
C GLY A 157 -7.42 -2.72 7.07
N PHE A 158 -6.80 -1.96 6.17
CA PHE A 158 -5.49 -2.32 5.60
C PHE A 158 -4.54 -1.13 5.72
N PHE A 159 -3.28 -1.43 6.03
CA PHE A 159 -2.27 -0.39 5.99
C PHE A 159 -1.79 -0.15 4.58
N ARG A 160 -1.38 -1.19 3.85
CA ARG A 160 -0.80 -1.04 2.51
C ARG A 160 -1.02 -2.29 1.68
N VAL A 161 -1.27 -2.10 0.39
CA VAL A 161 -1.25 -3.16 -0.62
C VAL A 161 -0.34 -2.74 -1.78
N GLN A 162 0.38 -3.69 -2.36
CA GLN A 162 1.23 -3.47 -3.52
C GLN A 162 0.52 -4.02 -4.76
N PHE A 163 0.44 -3.21 -5.81
CA PHE A 163 -0.37 -3.52 -6.98
C PHE A 163 0.15 -4.68 -7.82
N ILE A 164 1.44 -5.02 -7.72
CA ILE A 164 2.03 -6.14 -8.47
C ILE A 164 1.66 -7.50 -7.83
N ASN A 165 1.54 -7.56 -6.50
CA ASN A 165 1.39 -8.81 -5.75
C ASN A 165 -0.08 -9.24 -5.61
N ASP A 166 -0.99 -8.27 -5.58
CA ASP A 166 -2.43 -8.48 -5.43
C ASP A 166 -3.19 -7.86 -6.60
N ASN A 167 -4.44 -8.27 -6.80
CA ASN A 167 -5.36 -7.69 -7.78
C ASN A 167 -6.64 -7.12 -7.14
N GLN A 168 -6.75 -7.23 -5.82
CA GLN A 168 -7.84 -6.65 -5.04
C GLN A 168 -7.44 -6.40 -3.58
N VAL A 169 -8.12 -5.46 -2.92
CA VAL A 169 -8.10 -5.31 -1.46
C VAL A 169 -9.48 -4.88 -0.97
N THR A 170 -9.92 -5.41 0.18
CA THR A 170 -11.18 -5.02 0.84
C THR A 170 -10.87 -4.34 2.16
N PHE A 171 -11.52 -3.20 2.41
CA PHE A 171 -11.21 -2.34 3.53
C PHE A 171 -12.40 -1.55 4.05
N CYS A 172 -12.35 -1.24 5.33
CA CYS A 172 -13.30 -0.39 6.03
C CYS A 172 -12.88 1.09 6.01
N ASP A 173 -13.77 1.93 6.51
CA ASP A 173 -13.51 3.35 6.76
C ASP A 173 -12.26 3.53 7.64
N ASN A 174 -11.36 4.43 7.22
CA ASN A 174 -10.14 4.78 7.92
C ASN A 174 -10.31 5.96 8.91
N THR A 175 -11.54 6.43 9.13
CA THR A 175 -11.86 7.42 10.17
C THR A 175 -11.96 6.80 11.58
N PHE A 176 -12.24 5.50 11.67
CA PHE A 176 -12.57 4.82 12.93
C PHE A 176 -11.35 4.13 13.57
N TYR A 177 -10.25 4.87 13.78
CA TYR A 177 -9.08 4.35 14.48
C TYR A 177 -8.89 5.05 15.85
N PRO A 178 -9.25 4.40 16.97
CA PRO A 178 -9.20 5.01 18.29
C PRO A 178 -7.78 5.27 18.82
N ASP A 179 -6.76 4.57 18.29
CA ASP A 179 -5.39 4.60 18.81
C ASP A 179 -4.40 5.45 17.99
N TYR A 180 -4.83 6.00 16.84
CA TYR A 180 -3.99 6.84 15.97
C TYR A 180 -4.65 8.18 15.68
N PRO A 181 -3.92 9.31 15.70
CA PRO A 181 -4.48 10.59 15.32
C PRO A 181 -4.93 10.56 13.85
N THR A 182 -6.24 10.61 13.65
CA THR A 182 -6.97 10.54 12.37
C THR A 182 -6.95 11.85 11.58
N SER A 183 -6.07 12.80 11.92
CA SER A 183 -6.19 14.19 11.47
C SER A 183 -6.14 14.39 9.95
N ASN A 184 -5.69 13.38 9.19
CA ASN A 184 -5.65 13.45 7.72
C ASN A 184 -6.18 12.17 7.05
N SER A 185 -6.98 11.35 7.75
CA SER A 185 -7.67 10.21 7.13
C SER A 185 -9.06 10.58 6.60
N ALA A 186 -9.58 11.76 6.94
CA ALA A 186 -10.81 12.30 6.37
C ALA A 186 -10.89 13.82 6.49
N PHE A 187 -11.74 14.44 5.68
CA PHE A 187 -12.12 15.84 5.82
C PHE A 187 -13.64 15.98 5.86
N LEU A 188 -14.09 17.14 6.36
CA LEU A 188 -15.48 17.56 6.32
C LEU A 188 -15.67 18.56 5.18
N THR A 189 -16.68 18.33 4.37
CA THR A 189 -17.19 19.30 3.40
C THR A 189 -18.04 20.37 4.10
N ASP A 190 -18.37 21.45 3.39
CA ASP A 190 -19.19 22.54 3.91
C ASP A 190 -20.61 22.11 4.31
N ASP A 191 -21.12 21.02 3.73
CA ASP A 191 -22.41 20.40 4.05
C ASP A 191 -22.32 19.29 5.13
N ASN A 192 -21.20 19.20 5.86
CA ASN A 192 -20.92 18.22 6.92
C ASN A 192 -20.89 16.76 6.46
N LEU A 193 -20.59 16.51 5.18
CA LEU A 193 -20.28 15.16 4.70
C LEU A 193 -18.86 14.80 5.14
N ILE A 194 -18.71 13.58 5.68
CA ILE A 194 -17.39 13.01 5.97
C ILE A 194 -16.88 12.35 4.70
N VAL A 195 -15.69 12.75 4.26
CA VAL A 195 -15.00 12.15 3.12
C VAL A 195 -13.75 11.45 3.62
N SER A 196 -13.73 10.12 3.50
CA SER A 196 -12.57 9.29 3.88
C SER A 196 -11.52 9.32 2.78
N VAL A 197 -10.25 9.52 3.15
CA VAL A 197 -9.15 9.71 2.21
C VAL A 197 -8.13 8.60 2.34
N PHE A 198 -7.91 7.90 1.23
CA PHE A 198 -6.89 6.88 1.05
C PHE A 198 -5.78 7.43 0.15
N TRP A 199 -4.63 6.76 0.08
CA TRP A 199 -3.49 7.29 -0.65
C TRP A 199 -2.94 6.30 -1.65
N PHE A 200 -2.58 6.82 -2.82
CA PHE A 200 -1.99 6.06 -3.92
C PHE A 200 -0.72 6.74 -4.43
N THR A 201 0.23 5.94 -4.90
CA THR A 201 1.30 6.43 -5.78
C THR A 201 1.81 5.34 -6.70
N PHE A 202 2.28 5.75 -7.87
CA PHE A 202 3.15 4.92 -8.69
C PHE A 202 4.58 4.96 -8.14
N GLY A 203 5.31 3.88 -8.34
CA GLY A 203 6.70 3.85 -7.94
C GLY A 203 7.34 2.51 -8.27
N ASN A 204 8.66 2.48 -8.12
CA ASN A 204 9.44 1.27 -8.23
C ASN A 204 9.68 0.65 -6.84
N GLU A 205 10.26 -0.54 -6.80
CA GLU A 205 10.56 -1.25 -5.54
C GLU A 205 11.40 -0.43 -4.54
N SER A 206 12.12 0.61 -4.98
CA SER A 206 12.83 1.49 -4.05
C SER A 206 11.90 2.35 -3.18
N LEU A 207 10.64 2.53 -3.59
CA LEU A 207 9.57 3.09 -2.75
C LEU A 207 9.31 2.20 -1.52
N LEU A 208 9.56 0.90 -1.66
CA LEU A 208 9.26 -0.12 -0.66
C LEU A 208 10.45 -0.40 0.25
N LEU A 209 11.45 0.49 0.34
CA LEU A 209 12.62 0.37 1.21
C LEU A 209 12.23 0.45 2.71
N ASN A 210 11.51 -0.55 3.16
CA ASN A 210 11.40 -0.99 4.53
C ASN A 210 11.67 -2.50 4.51
N VAL A 211 12.26 -3.02 5.58
CA VAL A 211 12.56 -4.44 5.73
C VAL A 211 11.27 -5.20 5.43
N GLU A 212 11.28 -6.11 4.45
CA GLU A 212 10.21 -7.09 4.33
C GLU A 212 10.11 -7.77 5.70
N ASP A 213 9.13 -7.37 6.51
CA ASP A 213 8.64 -8.20 7.59
C ASP A 213 7.89 -9.35 6.91
N TYR A 214 8.68 -10.25 6.33
CA TYR A 214 8.22 -11.56 5.88
C TYR A 214 7.51 -12.15 7.08
N ASN A 215 6.21 -12.38 6.92
CA ASN A 215 5.27 -12.82 7.93
C ASN A 215 5.99 -13.48 9.11
N LEU A 216 6.19 -12.71 10.19
CA LEU A 216 6.97 -13.11 11.37
C LEU A 216 6.38 -14.34 12.09
N SER A 217 5.22 -14.81 11.61
CA SER A 217 4.49 -16.04 11.92
C SER A 217 5.23 -17.32 11.52
N ASN A 218 6.19 -17.25 10.60
CA ASN A 218 6.92 -18.43 10.12
C ASN A 218 8.19 -18.76 10.91
N LEU A 219 8.68 -17.85 11.76
CA LEU A 219 9.89 -18.00 12.55
C LEU A 219 9.61 -17.83 14.04
N ALA A 220 9.54 -18.94 14.78
CA ALA A 220 9.43 -18.94 16.22
C ALA A 220 10.83 -19.10 16.86
N ILE A 221 11.12 -18.29 17.87
CA ILE A 221 12.36 -18.41 18.65
C ILE A 221 12.03 -18.62 20.11
N TYR A 222 12.35 -19.80 20.64
CA TYR A 222 11.99 -20.20 22.00
C TYR A 222 13.06 -21.07 22.68
N PRO A 223 13.13 -21.07 24.02
CA PRO A 223 12.46 -20.12 24.91
C PRO A 223 13.06 -18.72 24.78
N ASN A 224 12.24 -17.69 24.96
CA ASN A 224 12.67 -16.30 25.03
C ASN A 224 11.83 -15.60 26.13
N PRO A 225 12.41 -15.23 27.29
CA PRO A 225 13.83 -15.26 27.62
C PRO A 225 14.44 -16.66 27.77
N THR A 226 15.77 -16.75 27.67
CA THR A 226 16.55 -18.01 27.71
C THR A 226 17.67 -17.99 28.76
N ASP A 227 18.00 -19.18 29.27
CA ASP A 227 19.24 -19.48 29.99
C ASP A 227 20.14 -20.35 29.09
N ASN A 228 21.00 -19.87 28.21
CA ASN A 228 21.93 -20.70 27.42
C ASN A 228 21.34 -21.35 26.15
N LYS A 229 20.10 -21.84 26.17
CA LYS A 229 19.38 -22.55 25.10
C LYS A 229 18.45 -21.70 24.20
N VAL A 230 18.69 -21.45 22.92
CA VAL A 230 17.61 -20.91 22.04
C VAL A 230 17.41 -21.77 20.82
N THR A 231 16.17 -22.15 20.53
CA THR A 231 15.76 -22.89 19.33
C THR A 231 15.14 -21.93 18.32
N ILE A 232 15.53 -22.08 17.06
CA ILE A 232 14.92 -21.40 15.91
C ILE A 232 14.06 -22.44 15.19
N ASP A 233 12.77 -22.17 15.15
CA ASP A 233 11.77 -23.03 14.52
C ASP A 233 11.19 -22.32 13.31
N ILE A 234 11.25 -22.98 12.16
CA ILE A 234 10.77 -22.46 10.88
C ILE A 234 9.57 -23.31 10.48
N ASN A 235 8.38 -22.72 10.56
CA ASN A 235 7.11 -23.42 10.31
C ASN A 235 6.84 -23.67 8.81
N GLU A 236 7.72 -23.21 7.92
CA GLU A 236 7.61 -23.41 6.47
C GLU A 236 8.66 -24.37 5.93
N THR A 237 8.21 -25.43 5.28
CA THR A 237 9.07 -26.49 4.71
C THR A 237 9.90 -26.06 3.50
N ASN A 238 9.62 -24.89 2.92
CA ASN A 238 10.26 -24.42 1.69
C ASN A 238 11.36 -23.36 1.94
N LEU A 239 11.64 -23.00 3.20
CA LEU A 239 12.66 -22.02 3.55
C LEU A 239 13.95 -22.71 4.02
N GLU A 240 15.01 -22.59 3.23
CA GLU A 240 16.33 -23.10 3.60
C GLU A 240 17.22 -21.98 4.16
N ILE A 241 17.72 -22.16 5.40
CA ILE A 241 18.68 -21.24 6.01
C ILE A 241 20.01 -21.32 5.25
N GLU A 242 20.52 -20.19 4.81
CA GLU A 242 21.89 -20.04 4.33
C GLU A 242 22.86 -19.85 5.50
N HIS A 243 22.59 -18.87 6.37
CA HIS A 243 23.40 -18.62 7.56
C HIS A 243 22.64 -17.89 8.67
N VAL A 244 23.16 -17.98 9.90
CA VAL A 244 22.62 -17.28 11.08
C VAL A 244 23.72 -16.41 11.70
N GLU A 245 23.36 -15.20 12.11
CA GLU A 245 24.22 -14.27 12.83
C GLU A 245 23.61 -13.91 14.18
N LEU A 246 24.45 -13.83 15.21
CA LEU A 246 24.08 -13.28 16.51
C LEU A 246 24.73 -11.90 16.66
N ILE A 247 23.90 -10.89 16.93
CA ILE A 247 24.26 -9.48 16.98
C ILE A 247 24.02 -8.99 18.42
N GLN A 248 25.04 -8.38 19.01
CA GLN A 248 24.93 -7.76 20.33
C GLN A 248 24.38 -6.34 20.21
N ILE A 249 23.84 -5.78 21.30
CA ILE A 249 23.39 -4.38 21.34
C ILE A 249 24.51 -3.36 21.01
N SER A 250 25.78 -3.75 21.18
CA SER A 250 26.95 -2.97 20.79
C SER A 250 27.22 -2.96 19.28
N GLY A 251 26.43 -3.66 18.47
CA GLY A 251 26.61 -3.81 17.02
C GLY A 251 27.60 -4.92 16.63
N LYS A 252 28.28 -5.57 17.59
CA LYS A 252 29.17 -6.71 17.31
C LYS A 252 28.34 -7.91 16.84
N SER A 253 28.56 -8.36 15.61
CA SER A 253 27.94 -9.56 15.03
C SER A 253 28.91 -10.74 14.95
N SER A 254 28.38 -11.96 14.95
CA SER A 254 29.16 -13.18 14.72
C SER A 254 28.28 -14.25 14.07
N LYS A 255 28.78 -14.91 13.03
CA LYS A 255 28.10 -16.06 12.42
C LYS A 255 28.06 -17.23 13.40
N ILE A 256 26.88 -17.83 13.57
CA ILE A 256 26.62 -18.93 14.48
C ILE A 256 26.21 -20.17 13.69
N LYS A 257 26.70 -21.33 14.13
CA LYS A 257 26.23 -22.63 13.63
C LYS A 257 25.09 -23.12 14.49
N LEU A 258 23.99 -23.52 13.85
CA LEU A 258 22.90 -24.23 14.52
C LEU A 258 23.32 -25.67 14.82
N ASP A 259 22.81 -26.21 15.91
CA ASP A 259 22.91 -27.64 16.20
C ASP A 259 21.92 -28.47 15.35
N SER A 260 21.93 -29.79 15.51
CA SER A 260 21.05 -30.72 14.79
C SER A 260 19.55 -30.46 15.03
N ASN A 261 19.21 -29.68 16.05
CA ASN A 261 17.84 -29.35 16.44
C ASN A 261 17.53 -27.87 16.16
N GLY A 262 18.27 -27.22 15.24
CA GLY A 262 18.03 -25.83 14.85
C GLY A 262 18.31 -24.81 15.96
N SER A 263 19.18 -25.13 16.91
CA SER A 263 19.35 -24.31 18.11
C SER A 263 20.74 -23.65 18.22
N ILE A 264 20.76 -22.49 18.88
CA ILE A 264 21.93 -21.70 19.25
C ILE A 264 22.30 -21.97 20.71
N ASN A 265 23.58 -22.21 20.96
CA ASN A 265 24.14 -22.28 22.31
C ASN A 265 24.70 -20.91 22.74
N LEU A 266 24.14 -20.37 23.81
CA LEU A 266 24.46 -19.08 24.43
C LEU A 266 25.11 -19.20 25.82
N LYS A 267 25.60 -20.39 26.20
CA LYS A 267 26.17 -20.64 27.54
C LYS A 267 27.31 -19.68 27.90
N ASP A 268 28.15 -19.35 26.92
CA ASP A 268 29.33 -18.50 27.10
C ASP A 268 29.04 -17.00 26.85
N TYR A 269 27.78 -16.66 26.61
CA TYR A 269 27.32 -15.29 26.39
C TYR A 269 26.80 -14.68 27.69
N LYS A 270 27.07 -13.39 27.88
CA LYS A 270 26.61 -12.65 29.05
C LYS A 270 25.09 -12.47 29.02
N ALA A 271 24.50 -12.24 30.19
CA ALA A 271 23.12 -11.77 30.28
C ALA A 271 22.96 -10.46 29.49
N GLY A 272 21.85 -10.32 28.76
CA GLY A 272 21.59 -9.16 27.94
C GLY A 272 20.67 -9.42 26.75
N ILE A 273 20.49 -8.36 25.94
CA ILE A 273 19.70 -8.39 24.72
C ILE A 273 20.62 -8.71 23.54
N TYR A 274 20.17 -9.65 22.71
CA TYR A 274 20.80 -10.01 21.45
C TYR A 274 19.77 -10.00 20.33
N PHE A 275 20.22 -9.84 19.10
CA PHE A 275 19.42 -10.02 17.90
C PHE A 275 19.97 -11.19 17.11
N VAL A 276 19.09 -12.08 16.67
CA VAL A 276 19.41 -13.19 15.78
C VAL A 276 18.96 -12.79 14.39
N ARG A 277 19.90 -12.71 13.45
CA ARG A 277 19.64 -12.53 12.03
C ARG A 277 19.71 -13.89 11.34
N VAL A 278 18.68 -14.28 10.63
CA VAL A 278 18.62 -15.50 9.82
C VAL A 278 18.55 -15.10 8.36
N THR A 279 19.51 -15.54 7.55
CA THR A 279 19.53 -15.31 6.10
C THR A 279 19.18 -16.61 5.40
N PHE A 280 18.23 -16.57 4.48
CA PHE A 280 17.78 -17.72 3.69
C PHE A 280 18.48 -17.78 2.34
N LYS A 281 18.50 -18.95 1.72
CA LYS A 281 19.07 -19.14 0.38
C LYS A 281 18.35 -18.35 -0.72
N THR A 282 17.11 -17.94 -0.46
CA THR A 282 16.35 -17.05 -1.35
C THR A 282 16.90 -15.62 -1.36
N GLY A 283 17.79 -15.26 -0.42
CA GLY A 283 18.33 -13.90 -0.24
C GLY A 283 17.66 -13.13 0.89
N ASN A 284 16.50 -13.60 1.37
CA ASN A 284 15.71 -12.91 2.40
C ASN A 284 16.40 -12.99 3.78
N THR A 285 16.19 -11.98 4.61
CA THR A 285 16.72 -11.94 5.99
C THR A 285 15.64 -11.67 7.02
N LEU A 286 15.67 -12.39 8.15
CA LEU A 286 14.79 -12.17 9.31
C LEU A 286 15.62 -11.76 10.52
N LEU A 287 15.12 -10.80 11.30
CA LEU A 287 15.76 -10.34 12.54
C LEU A 287 14.83 -10.55 13.73
N LYS A 288 15.29 -11.25 14.77
CA LYS A 288 14.51 -11.50 16.00
C LYS A 288 15.30 -11.12 17.25
N ARG A 289 14.64 -10.44 18.18
CA ARG A 289 15.20 -10.09 19.50
C ARG A 289 15.11 -11.27 20.47
N ILE A 290 16.20 -11.59 21.14
CA ILE A 290 16.27 -12.57 22.23
C ILE A 290 16.80 -11.95 23.52
N ILE A 291 16.34 -12.47 24.66
CA ILE A 291 16.74 -12.03 25.99
C ILE A 291 17.47 -13.18 26.69
N LYS A 292 18.77 -13.02 26.97
CA LYS A 292 19.56 -13.94 27.79
C LYS A 292 19.53 -13.49 29.25
N LYS A 293 19.08 -14.36 30.14
CA LYS A 293 19.16 -14.15 31.59
C LYS A 293 20.58 -14.37 32.13
#